data_AF-A0A8H4BFQ7-F1
#
_entry.id   AF-A0A8H4BFQ7-F1
#
_cell.length_a   1.000
_cell.length_b   1.000
_cell.length_c   1.000
_cell.angle_alpha   90.00
_cell.angle_beta   90.00
_cell.angle_gamma   90.00
#
_symmetry.space_group_name_H-M   'P 1'
#
loop_
_entity.id
_entity.type
_entity.pdbx_description
1 polymer ?
#
loop_
_entity_poly.entity_id
_entity_poly.type
_entity_poly.pdbx_seq_one_letter_code
_entity_poly.pdbx_strand_id
1 'polypeptide(L)'
;MDWSHVDSWLSSVYKGNPIPDFERTNDSYHLLDTLKNLNFNSMPLIQHILASKLHFNLSNDSEKAIDSLAMLAESLGMDTIELSNYYTAVSKLTMDRMELQHESFKLDEMEYMLAESQKKANDELSLIKGMLLKLQQEQPQEIAAAQQHIGDKEILSSEYRLLQQKYDDLGVEETTLTKMQELENQADAAESQCRHQQMKLESFAALPSDMVLASIKIQEAEDDLHQLEQVRETLLSEIADSVH
;
A
#
# COMPACT_ATOMS: atom_id res chain seq x y z
N MET A 1 -22.90 18.22 75.86
CA MET A 1 -22.08 18.16 74.63
C MET A 1 -20.76 17.54 75.02
N ASP A 2 -20.38 16.44 74.38
CA ASP A 2 -19.22 15.63 74.80
C ASP A 2 -17.99 15.99 73.97
N TRP A 3 -17.15 16.89 74.50
CA TRP A 3 -15.91 17.35 73.87
C TRP A 3 -14.79 16.32 73.88
N SER A 4 -14.93 15.23 74.64
CA SER A 4 -13.90 14.21 74.79
C SER A 4 -13.41 13.64 73.46
N HIS A 5 -14.32 13.54 72.48
CA HIS A 5 -14.06 12.97 71.17
C HIS A 5 -13.36 13.94 70.20
N VAL A 6 -13.48 15.25 70.43
CA VAL A 6 -12.81 16.32 69.68
C VAL A 6 -11.47 16.66 70.36
N ASP A 7 -11.41 16.67 71.69
CA ASP A 7 -10.21 16.94 72.48
C ASP A 7 -9.10 15.88 72.24
N SER A 8 -9.46 14.61 72.07
CA SER A 8 -8.46 13.58 71.72
C SER A 8 -7.85 13.81 70.34
N TRP A 9 -8.62 14.36 69.40
CA TRP A 9 -8.14 14.68 68.06
C TRP A 9 -7.30 15.96 68.07
N LEU A 10 -7.77 17.02 68.73
CA LEU A 10 -7.02 18.26 68.91
C LEU A 10 -5.69 18.02 69.64
N SER A 11 -5.67 17.15 70.65
CA SER A 11 -4.44 16.78 71.35
C SER A 11 -3.41 16.12 70.43
N SER A 12 -3.87 15.34 69.43
CA SER A 12 -3.02 14.77 68.39
C SER A 12 -2.51 15.83 67.41
N VAL A 13 -3.35 16.81 67.06
CA VAL A 13 -3.00 17.90 66.12
C VAL A 13 -2.00 18.87 66.75
N TYR A 14 -2.24 19.28 68.01
CA TYR A 14 -1.40 20.21 68.75
C TYR A 14 -0.15 19.55 69.38
N LYS A 15 0.02 18.23 69.24
CA LYS A 15 1.18 17.44 69.72
C LYS A 15 1.58 17.76 71.17
N GLY A 16 0.59 17.95 72.04
CA GLY A 16 0.80 18.25 73.46
C GLY A 16 0.95 19.73 73.82
N ASN A 17 0.81 20.66 72.88
CA ASN A 17 0.72 22.09 73.18
C ASN A 17 -0.67 22.46 73.75
N PRO A 18 -0.75 23.53 74.59
CA PRO A 18 -2.04 23.97 75.14
C PRO A 18 -2.97 24.43 74.01
N ILE A 19 -4.15 23.82 73.95
CA ILE A 19 -5.21 24.17 73.00
C ILE A 19 -5.77 25.55 73.39
N PRO A 20 -5.77 26.55 72.50
CA PRO A 20 -6.31 27.86 72.82
C PRO A 20 -7.81 27.85 73.15
N ASP A 21 -8.23 28.62 74.15
CA ASP A 21 -9.62 28.64 74.62
C ASP A 21 -10.63 29.13 73.57
N PHE A 22 -10.19 29.90 72.58
CA PHE A 22 -11.05 30.38 71.49
C PHE A 22 -11.47 29.27 70.51
N GLU A 23 -10.81 28.10 70.52
CA GLU A 23 -11.19 26.92 69.73
C GLU A 23 -12.41 26.20 70.33
N ARG A 24 -12.75 26.50 71.59
CA ARG A 24 -13.82 25.84 72.36
C ARG A 24 -15.13 26.61 72.33
N THR A 25 -15.55 27.03 71.14
CA THR A 25 -16.89 27.62 70.94
C THR A 25 -17.87 26.58 70.40
N ASN A 26 -19.16 26.82 70.58
CA ASN A 26 -20.21 25.92 70.08
C ASN A 26 -20.22 25.87 68.54
N ASP A 27 -19.86 26.98 67.89
CA ASP A 27 -19.70 27.06 66.44
C ASP A 27 -18.47 26.28 65.97
N SER A 28 -17.36 26.36 66.71
CA SER A 28 -16.16 25.55 66.48
C SER A 28 -16.44 24.05 66.65
N TYR A 29 -17.28 23.64 67.60
CA TYR A 29 -17.61 22.22 67.82
C TYR A 29 -18.18 21.54 66.57
N HIS A 30 -19.20 22.16 65.96
CA HIS A 30 -19.83 21.59 64.77
C HIS A 30 -18.90 21.57 63.56
N LEU A 31 -18.06 22.61 63.41
CA LEU A 31 -17.03 22.64 62.38
C LEU A 31 -16.02 21.50 62.60
N LEU A 32 -15.49 21.35 63.81
CA LEU A 32 -14.47 20.34 64.15
C LEU A 32 -15.01 18.91 64.08
N ASP A 33 -16.29 18.69 64.42
CA ASP A 33 -16.96 17.40 64.30
C ASP A 33 -17.24 17.02 62.83
N THR A 34 -17.65 18.00 62.00
CA THR A 34 -17.79 17.81 60.54
C THR A 34 -16.44 17.55 59.89
N LEU A 35 -15.41 18.29 60.32
CA LEU A 35 -14.03 18.12 59.88
C LEU A 35 -13.53 16.71 60.21
N LYS A 36 -13.64 16.23 61.45
CA LYS A 36 -13.19 14.89 61.85
C LYS A 36 -13.75 13.76 60.98
N ASN A 37 -14.99 13.89 60.50
CA ASN A 37 -15.63 12.90 59.65
C ASN A 37 -15.13 12.92 58.19
N LEU A 38 -14.40 13.98 57.79
CA LEU A 38 -13.64 14.02 56.54
C LEU A 38 -12.28 13.36 56.80
N ASN A 39 -12.00 12.25 56.14
CA ASN A 39 -10.79 11.46 56.33
C ASN A 39 -9.52 12.23 55.88
N PHE A 40 -8.94 13.01 56.80
CA PHE A 40 -7.79 13.89 56.53
C PHE A 40 -6.47 13.17 56.24
N ASN A 41 -6.38 11.88 56.56
CA ASN A 41 -5.16 11.11 56.32
C ASN A 41 -4.94 10.82 54.83
N SER A 42 -5.96 11.00 53.99
CA SER A 42 -5.90 10.74 52.54
C SER A 42 -5.72 11.98 51.66
N MET A 43 -5.68 13.20 52.22
CA MET A 43 -5.58 14.42 51.38
C MET A 43 -4.55 15.42 51.94
N PRO A 44 -3.30 15.37 51.47
CA PRO A 44 -2.26 16.37 51.75
C PRO A 44 -2.71 17.81 51.45
N LEU A 45 -3.58 17.97 50.46
CA LEU A 45 -4.23 19.21 50.06
C LEU A 45 -5.01 19.89 51.20
N ILE A 46 -5.78 19.10 51.95
CA ILE A 46 -6.61 19.61 53.04
C ILE A 46 -5.74 19.98 54.25
N GLN A 47 -4.67 19.22 54.52
CA GLN A 47 -3.69 19.58 55.54
C GLN A 47 -2.97 20.90 55.21
N HIS A 48 -2.61 21.13 53.94
CA HIS A 48 -1.97 22.38 53.53
C HIS A 48 -2.92 23.58 53.64
N ILE A 49 -4.18 23.45 53.21
CA ILE A 49 -5.18 24.51 53.28
C ILE A 49 -5.53 24.83 54.74
N LEU A 50 -5.64 23.81 55.61
CA LEU A 50 -5.88 24.02 57.03
C LEU A 50 -4.70 24.68 57.72
N ALA A 51 -3.46 24.27 57.43
CA ALA A 51 -2.26 24.88 58.01
C ALA A 51 -2.10 26.34 57.61
N SER A 52 -2.45 26.72 56.38
CA SER A 52 -2.40 28.13 55.94
C SER A 52 -3.56 28.96 56.51
N LYS A 53 -4.79 28.42 56.58
CA LYS A 53 -5.96 29.10 57.17
C LYS A 53 -5.86 29.25 58.69
N LEU A 54 -5.25 28.31 59.41
CA LEU A 54 -5.06 28.38 60.87
C LEU A 54 -3.93 29.34 61.27
N HIS A 55 -2.89 29.51 60.43
CA HIS A 55 -1.75 30.38 60.76
C HIS A 55 -1.86 31.82 60.28
N PHE A 56 -2.71 32.11 59.30
CA PHE A 56 -2.88 33.47 58.77
C PHE A 56 -4.36 33.83 58.61
N ASN A 57 -4.74 34.98 59.15
CA ASN A 57 -6.04 35.61 58.89
C ASN A 57 -6.02 36.10 57.43
N LEU A 58 -6.31 35.19 56.50
CA LEU A 58 -6.17 35.40 55.05
C LEU A 58 -7.22 36.41 54.56
N SER A 59 -6.84 37.25 53.61
CA SER A 59 -7.78 38.13 52.90
C SER A 59 -8.72 37.31 52.02
N ASN A 60 -9.94 37.81 51.79
CA ASN A 60 -10.96 37.16 50.95
C ASN A 60 -10.45 36.88 49.51
N ASP A 61 -9.54 37.71 48.99
CA ASP A 61 -8.95 37.50 47.67
C ASP A 61 -7.93 36.35 47.65
N SER A 62 -7.16 36.18 48.73
CA SER A 62 -6.23 35.05 48.86
C SER A 62 -6.95 33.73 49.07
N GLU A 63 -8.12 33.73 49.72
CA GLU A 63 -8.96 32.54 49.87
C GLU A 63 -9.46 32.04 48.51
N LYS A 64 -9.99 32.93 47.68
CA LYS A 64 -10.42 32.60 46.31
C LYS A 64 -9.29 32.09 45.42
N ALA A 65 -8.09 32.66 45.56
CA ALA A 65 -6.93 32.24 44.79
C ALA A 65 -6.49 30.81 45.17
N ILE A 66 -6.48 30.49 46.47
CA ILE A 66 -6.16 29.14 46.96
C ILE A 66 -7.23 28.14 46.53
N ASP A 67 -8.52 28.50 46.62
CA ASP A 67 -9.61 27.64 46.16
C ASP A 67 -9.50 27.36 44.66
N SER A 68 -9.16 28.38 43.86
CA SER A 68 -8.94 28.23 42.42
C SER A 68 -7.75 27.32 42.10
N LEU A 69 -6.65 27.42 42.86
CA LEU A 69 -5.49 26.55 42.73
C LEU A 69 -5.79 25.12 43.16
N ALA A 70 -6.56 24.93 44.23
CA ALA A 70 -6.99 23.62 44.70
C ALA A 70 -7.90 22.92 43.67
N MET A 71 -8.88 23.64 43.11
CA MET A 71 -9.71 23.12 42.01
C MET A 71 -8.86 22.78 40.78
N LEU A 72 -7.84 23.60 40.47
CA LEU A 72 -6.94 23.32 39.35
C LEU A 72 -6.11 22.07 39.61
N ALA A 73 -5.54 21.91 40.81
CA ALA A 73 -4.81 20.72 41.22
C ALA A 73 -5.68 19.46 41.14
N GLU A 74 -6.92 19.53 41.62
CA GLU A 74 -7.90 18.44 41.51
C GLU A 74 -8.17 18.07 40.04
N SER A 75 -8.41 19.08 39.18
CA SER A 75 -8.68 18.87 37.76
C SER A 75 -7.48 18.27 37.00
N LEU A 76 -6.27 18.57 37.46
CA LEU A 76 -5.01 18.07 36.92
C LEU A 76 -4.57 16.75 37.59
N GLY A 77 -5.33 16.24 38.57
CA GLY A 77 -5.02 15.00 39.29
C GLY A 77 -3.76 15.10 40.16
N MET A 78 -3.54 16.24 40.80
CA MET A 78 -2.31 16.55 41.54
C MET A 78 -2.52 16.42 43.05
N ASP A 79 -1.58 15.77 43.73
CA ASP A 79 -1.68 15.51 45.17
C ASP A 79 -1.24 16.70 46.04
N THR A 80 -0.52 17.67 45.47
CA THR A 80 0.01 18.85 46.17
C THR A 80 -0.09 20.13 45.33
N ILE A 81 -0.17 21.28 46.01
CA ILE A 81 -0.23 22.64 45.41
C ILE A 81 1.18 23.19 45.13
N GLU A 82 2.19 22.32 44.97
CA GLU A 82 3.54 22.79 44.69
C GLU A 82 3.63 23.38 43.27
N LEU A 83 4.23 24.55 43.15
CA LEU A 83 4.37 25.26 41.88
C LEU A 83 5.09 24.41 40.79
N SER A 84 6.06 23.60 41.19
CA SER A 84 6.77 22.63 40.33
C SER A 84 5.83 21.63 39.67
N ASN A 85 4.82 21.16 40.41
CA ASN A 85 3.85 20.20 39.89
C ASN A 85 2.97 20.88 38.84
N TYR A 86 2.60 22.15 39.02
CA TYR A 86 1.79 22.87 38.02
C TYR A 86 2.58 23.08 36.73
N TYR A 87 3.86 23.46 36.83
CA TYR A 87 4.72 23.54 35.66
C TYR A 87 4.84 22.20 34.94
N THR A 88 5.02 21.10 35.68
CA THR A 88 5.09 19.75 35.12
C THR A 88 3.79 19.36 34.40
N ALA A 89 2.64 19.61 35.04
CA ALA A 89 1.33 19.32 34.45
C ALA A 89 1.08 20.15 33.18
N VAL A 90 1.41 21.45 33.19
CA VAL A 90 1.29 22.32 32.02
C VAL A 90 2.22 21.88 30.90
N SER A 91 3.48 21.53 31.19
CA SER A 91 4.42 21.01 30.20
C SER A 91 3.93 19.71 29.58
N LYS A 92 3.41 18.79 30.41
CA LYS A 92 2.82 17.53 29.93
C LYS A 92 1.62 17.78 29.02
N LEU A 93 0.64 18.57 29.46
CA LEU A 93 -0.52 18.92 28.64
C LEU A 93 -0.12 19.63 27.33
N THR A 94 0.93 20.45 27.37
CA THR A 94 1.45 21.10 26.16
C THR A 94 2.04 20.09 25.19
N MET A 95 2.80 19.11 25.69
CA MET A 95 3.36 18.02 24.89
C MET A 95 2.26 17.14 24.31
N ASP A 96 1.31 16.69 25.14
CA ASP A 96 0.16 15.88 24.73
C ASP A 96 -0.66 16.61 23.65
N ARG A 97 -0.86 17.91 23.80
CA ARG A 97 -1.54 18.74 22.78
C ARG A 97 -0.77 18.78 21.47
N MET A 98 0.55 18.93 21.50
CA MET A 98 1.37 18.94 20.29
C MET A 98 1.37 17.57 19.59
N GLU A 99 1.40 16.49 20.37
CA GLU A 99 1.32 15.12 19.84
C GLU A 99 -0.02 14.85 19.17
N LEU A 100 -1.13 15.20 19.83
CA LEU A 100 -2.47 15.11 19.25
C LEU A 100 -2.62 15.97 18.00
N GLN A 101 -2.06 17.17 18.00
CA GLN A 101 -2.07 18.03 16.82
C GLN A 101 -1.29 17.40 15.66
N HIS A 102 -0.14 16.78 15.95
CA HIS A 102 0.64 16.08 14.93
C HIS A 102 -0.11 14.87 14.35
N GLU A 103 -0.75 14.06 15.20
CA GLU A 103 -1.59 12.94 14.74
C GLU A 103 -2.81 13.42 13.94
N SER A 104 -3.43 14.54 14.34
CA SER A 104 -4.51 15.15 13.55
C SER A 104 -4.04 15.50 12.13
N PHE A 105 -2.86 16.10 11.97
CA PHE A 105 -2.32 16.40 10.64
C PHE A 105 -2.06 15.15 9.81
N LYS A 106 -1.58 14.06 10.42
CA LYS A 106 -1.41 12.78 9.71
C LYS A 106 -2.74 12.19 9.26
N LEU A 107 -3.77 12.29 10.09
CA LEU A 107 -5.12 11.85 9.74
C LEU A 107 -5.68 12.65 8.56
N ASP A 108 -5.50 13.98 8.55
CA ASP A 108 -5.91 14.83 7.44
C ASP A 108 -5.19 14.44 6.13
N GLU A 109 -3.89 14.14 6.20
CA GLU A 109 -3.12 13.65 5.04
C GLU A 109 -3.63 12.30 4.55
N MET A 110 -3.89 11.36 5.46
CA MET A 110 -4.45 10.05 5.12
C MET A 110 -5.85 10.18 4.51
N GLU A 111 -6.69 11.06 5.03
CA GLU A 111 -8.03 11.33 4.50
C GLU A 111 -7.96 11.86 3.06
N TYR A 112 -7.05 12.81 2.80
CA TYR A 112 -6.80 13.32 1.46
C TYR A 112 -6.40 12.22 0.48
N MET A 113 -5.42 11.38 0.87
CA MET A 113 -4.94 10.28 0.04
C MET A 113 -6.04 9.24 -0.23
N LEU A 114 -6.86 8.95 0.78
CA LEU A 114 -7.98 8.01 0.66
C LEU A 114 -9.06 8.55 -0.29
N ALA A 115 -9.42 9.83 -0.17
CA ALA A 115 -10.36 10.49 -1.07
C ALA A 115 -9.87 10.48 -2.53
N GLU A 116 -8.57 10.71 -2.76
CA GLU A 116 -7.99 10.62 -4.09
C GLU A 116 -8.06 9.19 -4.65
N SER A 117 -7.73 8.18 -3.84
CA SER A 117 -7.81 6.77 -4.24
C SER A 117 -9.25 6.35 -4.57
N GLN A 118 -10.22 6.80 -3.79
CA GLN A 118 -11.64 6.53 -3.99
C GLN A 118 -12.14 7.16 -5.30
N LYS A 119 -11.69 8.38 -5.60
CA LYS A 119 -11.99 9.04 -6.86
C LYS A 119 -11.46 8.22 -8.05
N LYS A 120 -10.18 7.80 -8.00
CA LYS A 120 -9.57 6.97 -9.05
C LYS A 120 -10.34 5.67 -9.25
N ALA A 121 -10.68 4.97 -8.17
CA ALA A 121 -11.48 3.74 -8.25
C ALA A 121 -12.87 3.98 -8.86
N ASN A 122 -13.53 5.10 -8.54
CA ASN A 122 -14.83 5.46 -9.15
C ASN A 122 -14.72 5.80 -10.63
N ASP A 123 -13.65 6.47 -11.04
CA ASP A 123 -13.36 6.80 -12.45
C ASP A 123 -13.11 5.50 -13.25
N GLU A 124 -12.30 4.58 -12.71
CA GLU A 124 -12.07 3.25 -13.29
C GLU A 124 -13.36 2.43 -13.39
N LEU A 125 -14.18 2.43 -12.35
CA LEU A 125 -15.47 1.73 -12.34
C LEU A 125 -16.41 2.30 -13.41
N SER A 126 -16.42 3.62 -13.58
CA SER A 126 -17.19 4.31 -14.62
C SER A 126 -16.71 3.93 -16.03
N LEU A 127 -15.38 3.84 -16.22
CA LEU A 127 -14.78 3.39 -17.47
C LEU A 127 -15.18 1.94 -17.81
N ILE A 128 -15.04 1.02 -16.85
CA ILE A 128 -15.40 -0.39 -17.01
C ILE A 128 -16.89 -0.53 -17.33
N LYS A 129 -17.76 0.21 -16.64
CA LYS A 129 -19.21 0.24 -16.97
C LYS A 129 -19.45 0.71 -18.40
N GLY A 130 -18.74 1.74 -18.85
CA GLY A 130 -18.82 2.23 -20.22
C GLY A 130 -18.37 1.18 -21.25
N MET A 131 -17.26 0.48 -20.98
CA MET A 131 -16.78 -0.61 -21.83
C MET A 131 -17.78 -1.77 -21.89
N LEU A 132 -18.33 -2.17 -20.74
CA LEU A 132 -19.31 -3.24 -20.64
C LEU A 132 -20.58 -2.90 -21.45
N LEU A 133 -21.02 -1.65 -21.40
CA LEU A 133 -22.19 -1.18 -22.14
C LEU A 133 -21.95 -1.19 -23.66
N LYS A 134 -20.74 -0.85 -24.11
CA LYS A 134 -20.33 -0.99 -25.52
C LYS A 134 -20.32 -2.45 -25.97
N LEU A 135 -19.72 -3.33 -25.18
CA LEU A 135 -19.69 -4.77 -25.47
C LEU A 135 -21.11 -5.38 -25.52
N GLN A 136 -22.01 -4.95 -24.63
CA GLN A 136 -23.42 -5.36 -24.69
C GLN A 136 -24.17 -4.85 -25.92
N GLN A 137 -23.79 -3.69 -26.46
CA GLN A 137 -24.35 -3.16 -27.71
C GLN A 137 -23.77 -3.84 -28.96
N GLU A 138 -22.53 -4.29 -28.91
CA GLU A 138 -21.84 -4.96 -30.02
C GLU A 138 -22.23 -6.44 -30.15
N GLN A 139 -22.52 -7.13 -29.03
CA GLN A 139 -22.94 -8.54 -29.02
C GLN A 139 -24.12 -8.89 -29.96
N PRO A 140 -25.25 -8.15 -30.00
CA PRO A 140 -26.34 -8.45 -30.92
C PRO A 140 -25.92 -8.37 -32.39
N GLN A 141 -25.00 -7.46 -32.72
CA GLN A 141 -24.59 -7.18 -34.09
C GLN A 141 -23.60 -8.25 -34.60
N GLU A 142 -22.66 -8.66 -33.75
CA GLU A 142 -21.75 -9.77 -34.05
C GLU A 142 -22.48 -11.12 -34.13
N ILE A 143 -23.44 -11.38 -33.24
CA ILE A 143 -24.25 -12.60 -33.28
C ILE A 143 -25.10 -12.64 -34.56
N ALA A 144 -25.72 -11.53 -34.96
CA ALA A 144 -26.50 -11.44 -36.19
C ALA A 144 -25.61 -11.65 -37.44
N ALA A 145 -24.42 -11.05 -37.47
CA ALA A 145 -23.46 -11.25 -38.55
C ALA A 145 -22.97 -12.71 -38.62
N ALA A 146 -22.67 -13.33 -37.47
CA ALA A 146 -22.28 -14.74 -37.41
C ALA A 146 -23.41 -15.67 -37.87
N GLN A 147 -24.67 -15.38 -37.51
CA GLN A 147 -25.84 -16.15 -37.96
C GLN A 147 -26.06 -16.02 -39.48
N GLN A 148 -25.86 -14.83 -40.06
CA GLN A 148 -25.88 -14.66 -41.51
C GLN A 148 -24.78 -15.48 -42.20
N HIS A 149 -23.55 -15.42 -41.71
CA HIS A 149 -22.44 -16.21 -42.27
C HIS A 149 -22.67 -17.72 -42.16
N ILE A 150 -23.31 -18.20 -41.09
CA ILE A 150 -23.71 -19.61 -40.96
C ILE A 150 -24.74 -19.96 -42.03
N GLY A 151 -25.77 -19.12 -42.21
CA GLY A 151 -26.79 -19.31 -43.25
C GLY A 151 -26.21 -19.34 -44.67
N ASP A 152 -25.34 -18.39 -45.00
CA ASP A 152 -24.67 -18.34 -46.31
C ASP A 152 -23.80 -19.58 -46.56
N LYS A 153 -23.11 -20.07 -45.52
CA LYS A 153 -22.30 -21.28 -45.60
C LYS A 153 -23.14 -22.55 -45.78
N GLU A 154 -24.32 -22.62 -45.14
CA GLU A 154 -25.27 -23.72 -45.34
C GLU A 154 -25.83 -23.73 -46.77
N ILE A 155 -26.17 -22.56 -47.32
CA ILE A 155 -26.61 -22.40 -48.71
C ILE A 155 -25.50 -22.87 -49.65
N LEU A 156 -24.28 -22.36 -49.49
CA LEU A 156 -23.14 -22.72 -50.33
C LEU A 156 -22.81 -24.23 -50.24
N SER A 157 -22.89 -24.81 -49.05
CA SER A 157 -22.77 -26.26 -48.83
C SER A 157 -23.84 -27.05 -49.59
N SER A 158 -25.08 -26.58 -49.58
CA SER A 158 -26.18 -27.21 -50.31
C SER A 158 -26.00 -27.13 -51.83
N GLU A 159 -25.51 -25.99 -52.34
CA GLU A 159 -25.17 -25.80 -53.75
C GLU A 159 -24.00 -26.70 -54.17
N TYR A 160 -22.95 -26.79 -53.34
CA TYR A 160 -21.81 -27.65 -53.59
C TYR A 160 -22.24 -29.12 -53.65
N ARG A 161 -23.12 -29.56 -52.75
CA ARG A 161 -23.68 -30.92 -52.76
C ARG A 161 -24.47 -31.21 -54.04
N LEU A 162 -25.29 -30.26 -54.50
CA LEU A 162 -26.03 -30.41 -55.76
C LEU A 162 -25.10 -30.43 -56.97
N LEU A 163 -24.04 -29.63 -56.95
CA LEU A 163 -23.04 -29.61 -58.00
C LEU A 163 -22.25 -30.93 -58.04
N GLN A 164 -21.86 -31.44 -56.88
CA GLN A 164 -21.19 -32.73 -56.74
C GLN A 164 -22.07 -33.88 -57.24
N GLN A 165 -23.36 -33.88 -56.87
CA GLN A 165 -24.33 -34.84 -57.41
C GLN A 165 -24.43 -34.75 -58.94
N LYS A 166 -24.42 -33.53 -59.52
CA LYS A 166 -24.39 -33.36 -60.98
C LYS A 166 -23.10 -33.88 -61.62
N TYR A 167 -21.95 -33.73 -60.97
CA TYR A 167 -20.68 -34.30 -61.45
C TYR A 167 -20.70 -35.82 -61.40
N ASP A 168 -21.25 -36.40 -60.34
CA ASP A 168 -21.43 -37.84 -60.19
C ASP A 168 -22.41 -38.39 -61.25
N ASP A 169 -23.52 -37.69 -61.50
CA ASP A 169 -24.53 -38.03 -62.52
C ASP A 169 -24.00 -37.87 -63.96
N LEU A 170 -23.08 -36.93 -64.19
CA LEU A 170 -22.43 -36.72 -65.48
C LEU A 170 -21.41 -37.81 -65.82
N GLY A 171 -21.10 -38.71 -64.88
CA GLY A 171 -20.21 -39.84 -65.11
C GLY A 171 -18.89 -39.40 -65.73
N VAL A 172 -18.32 -38.29 -65.24
CA VAL A 172 -16.98 -37.86 -65.64
C VAL A 172 -16.06 -38.99 -65.22
N GLU A 173 -15.66 -39.83 -66.17
CA GLU A 173 -14.82 -40.98 -65.90
C GLU A 173 -13.62 -40.52 -65.05
N GLU A 174 -13.43 -41.23 -63.94
CA GLU A 174 -12.26 -41.13 -63.05
C GLU A 174 -10.95 -41.00 -63.84
N THR A 175 -10.90 -41.55 -65.07
CA THR A 175 -9.79 -41.50 -66.02
C THR A 175 -9.32 -40.09 -66.39
N THR A 176 -10.21 -39.10 -66.45
CA THR A 176 -9.86 -37.70 -66.78
C THR A 176 -9.30 -36.96 -65.58
N LEU A 177 -9.87 -37.18 -64.39
CA LEU A 177 -9.43 -36.56 -63.15
C LEU A 177 -8.10 -37.16 -62.68
N THR A 178 -7.94 -38.49 -62.80
CA THR A 178 -6.66 -39.17 -62.52
C THR A 178 -5.57 -38.72 -63.49
N LYS A 179 -5.88 -38.51 -64.77
CA LYS A 179 -4.91 -37.95 -65.73
C LYS A 179 -4.51 -36.52 -65.38
N MET A 180 -5.46 -35.70 -64.91
CA MET A 180 -5.17 -34.33 -64.50
C MET A 180 -4.29 -34.32 -63.23
N GLN A 181 -4.57 -35.19 -62.27
CA GLN A 181 -3.78 -35.36 -61.06
C GLN A 181 -2.38 -35.95 -61.35
N GLU A 182 -2.25 -36.86 -62.31
CA GLU A 182 -0.94 -37.33 -62.78
C GLU A 182 -0.12 -36.20 -63.42
N LEU A 183 -0.76 -35.35 -64.23
CA LEU A 183 -0.10 -34.19 -64.84
C LEU A 183 0.31 -33.15 -63.80
N GLU A 184 -0.51 -32.93 -62.77
CA GLU A 184 -0.21 -32.02 -61.66
C GLU A 184 0.99 -32.52 -60.84
N ASN A 185 1.01 -33.81 -60.50
CA ASN A 185 2.16 -34.44 -59.82
C ASN A 185 3.45 -34.36 -60.66
N GLN A 186 3.34 -34.50 -61.99
CA GLN A 186 4.49 -34.34 -62.90
C GLN A 186 4.99 -32.89 -62.95
N ALA A 187 4.08 -31.91 -62.92
CA ALA A 187 4.44 -30.49 -62.89
C ALA A 187 5.15 -30.13 -61.57
N ASP A 188 4.64 -30.61 -60.43
CA ASP A 188 5.24 -30.38 -59.10
C ASP A 188 6.65 -30.99 -58.99
N ALA A 189 6.85 -32.18 -59.56
CA ALA A 189 8.15 -32.82 -59.62
C ALA A 189 9.15 -32.02 -60.47
N ALA A 190 8.71 -31.50 -61.62
CA ALA A 190 9.54 -30.66 -62.48
C ALA A 190 9.86 -29.31 -61.82
N GLU A 191 8.90 -28.68 -61.15
CA GLU A 191 9.12 -27.41 -60.43
C GLU A 191 10.12 -27.59 -59.28
N SER A 192 10.00 -28.69 -58.54
CA SER A 192 10.95 -29.03 -57.46
C SER A 192 12.37 -29.23 -58.00
N GLN A 193 12.53 -29.86 -59.16
CA GLN A 193 13.83 -30.00 -59.82
C GLN A 193 14.40 -28.66 -60.28
N CYS A 194 13.57 -27.79 -60.86
CA CYS A 194 13.98 -26.44 -61.25
C CYS A 194 14.44 -25.62 -60.03
N ARG A 195 13.69 -25.64 -58.92
CA ARG A 195 14.09 -24.97 -57.67
C ARG A 195 15.42 -25.51 -57.15
N HIS A 196 15.60 -26.83 -57.17
CA HIS A 196 16.87 -27.43 -56.72
C HIS A 196 18.06 -27.01 -57.60
N GLN A 197 17.88 -26.99 -58.92
CA GLN A 197 18.91 -26.51 -59.84
C GLN A 197 19.20 -25.02 -59.67
N GLN A 198 18.17 -24.22 -59.39
CA GLN A 198 18.31 -22.79 -59.13
C GLN A 198 19.09 -22.52 -57.84
N MET A 199 18.77 -23.21 -56.74
CA MET A 199 19.56 -23.13 -55.50
C MET A 199 21.02 -23.52 -55.71
N LYS A 200 21.26 -24.54 -56.55
CA LYS A 200 22.62 -24.97 -56.90
C LYS A 200 23.36 -23.92 -57.74
N LEU A 201 22.68 -23.21 -58.63
CA LEU A 201 23.28 -22.11 -59.39
C LEU A 201 23.57 -20.89 -58.51
N GLU A 202 22.67 -20.56 -57.59
CA GLU A 202 22.88 -19.49 -56.61
C GLU A 202 24.07 -19.78 -55.69
N SER A 203 24.28 -21.04 -55.29
CA SER A 203 25.46 -21.41 -54.50
C SER A 203 26.78 -21.28 -55.29
N PHE A 204 26.75 -21.48 -56.61
CA PHE A 204 27.90 -21.21 -57.48
C PHE A 204 28.11 -19.72 -57.76
N ALA A 205 27.08 -18.88 -57.70
CA ALA A 205 27.20 -17.43 -57.89
C ALA A 205 27.94 -16.72 -56.73
N ALA A 206 28.04 -17.37 -55.56
CA ALA A 206 28.78 -16.85 -54.41
C ALA A 206 30.31 -17.07 -54.50
N LEU A 207 30.80 -17.92 -55.41
CA LEU A 207 32.24 -18.10 -55.63
C LEU A 207 32.78 -17.01 -56.57
N PRO A 208 33.85 -16.29 -56.17
CA PRO A 208 34.54 -15.39 -57.09
C PRO A 208 35.11 -16.18 -58.28
N SER A 209 34.92 -15.69 -59.50
CA SER A 209 35.36 -16.36 -60.72
C SER A 209 36.88 -16.41 -60.91
N ASP A 210 37.65 -15.68 -60.09
CA ASP A 210 39.11 -15.60 -60.16
C ASP A 210 39.76 -16.30 -58.96
N MET A 211 40.55 -17.34 -59.26
CA MET A 211 41.27 -18.18 -58.29
C MET A 211 42.22 -17.36 -57.40
N VAL A 212 42.79 -16.27 -57.93
CA VAL A 212 43.69 -15.40 -57.15
C VAL A 212 42.91 -14.68 -56.05
N LEU A 213 41.71 -14.19 -56.36
CA LEU A 213 40.86 -13.49 -55.39
C LEU A 213 40.32 -14.44 -54.32
N ALA A 214 40.00 -15.68 -54.70
CA ALA A 214 39.63 -16.72 -53.74
C ALA A 214 40.79 -17.05 -52.79
N SER A 215 42.03 -17.12 -53.28
CA SER A 215 43.19 -17.36 -52.41
C SER A 215 43.46 -16.20 -51.45
N ILE A 216 43.27 -14.95 -51.89
CA ILE A 216 43.40 -13.77 -51.02
C ILE A 216 42.34 -13.79 -49.93
N LYS A 217 41.08 -14.08 -50.26
CA LYS A 217 40.01 -14.15 -49.26
C LYS A 217 40.17 -15.30 -48.26
N ILE A 218 40.73 -16.43 -48.72
CA ILE A 218 41.06 -17.54 -47.81
C ILE A 218 42.19 -17.12 -46.87
N GLN A 219 43.23 -16.46 -47.39
CA GLN A 219 44.32 -15.96 -46.56
C GLN A 219 43.84 -14.92 -45.53
N GLU A 220 42.97 -13.98 -45.93
CA GLU A 220 42.34 -13.02 -45.01
C GLU A 220 41.56 -13.73 -43.90
N ALA A 221 40.78 -14.76 -44.24
CA ALA A 221 40.02 -15.52 -43.26
C ALA A 221 40.92 -16.36 -42.32
N GLU A 222 42.05 -16.87 -42.81
CA GLU A 222 43.05 -17.56 -42.00
C GLU A 222 43.77 -16.61 -41.05
N ASP A 223 44.11 -15.40 -41.50
CA ASP A 223 44.75 -14.37 -40.67
C ASP A 223 43.81 -13.89 -39.55
N ASP A 224 42.52 -13.70 -39.85
CA ASP A 224 41.48 -13.36 -38.86
C ASP A 224 41.31 -14.46 -37.81
N LEU A 225 41.35 -15.73 -38.24
CA LEU A 225 41.26 -16.88 -37.34
C LEU A 225 42.48 -16.94 -36.41
N HIS A 226 43.67 -16.67 -36.93
CA HIS A 226 44.89 -16.65 -36.11
C HIS A 226 44.87 -15.53 -35.07
N GLN A 227 44.34 -14.34 -35.41
CA GLN A 227 44.15 -13.26 -34.45
C GLN A 227 43.15 -13.65 -33.35
N LEU A 228 42.03 -14.29 -33.71
CA LEU A 228 41.05 -14.76 -32.73
C LEU A 228 41.63 -15.84 -31.81
N GLU A 229 42.47 -16.74 -32.33
CA GLU A 229 43.17 -17.73 -31.53
C GLU A 229 44.17 -17.08 -30.56
N GLN A 230 44.93 -16.07 -30.98
CA GLN A 230 45.82 -15.32 -30.08
C GLN A 230 45.03 -14.60 -28.98
N VAL A 231 43.92 -13.94 -29.33
CA VAL A 231 43.05 -13.29 -28.35
C VAL A 231 42.52 -14.33 -27.35
N ARG A 232 42.07 -15.49 -27.84
CA ARG A 232 41.62 -16.59 -26.98
C ARG A 232 42.73 -17.04 -26.03
N GLU A 233 43.94 -17.25 -26.52
CA GLU A 233 45.05 -17.74 -25.69
C GLU A 233 45.48 -16.69 -24.65
N THR A 234 45.43 -15.40 -25.01
CA THR A 234 45.70 -14.28 -24.11
C THR A 234 44.66 -14.20 -22.99
N LEU A 235 43.38 -14.29 -23.35
CA LEU A 235 42.27 -14.33 -22.37
C LEU A 235 42.36 -15.56 -21.45
N LEU A 236 42.75 -16.73 -22.00
CA LEU A 236 42.98 -17.92 -21.20
C LEU A 236 44.14 -17.74 -20.21
N SER A 237 45.22 -17.07 -20.62
CA SER A 237 46.34 -16.74 -19.73
C SER A 237 45.93 -15.75 -18.63
N GLU A 238 45.17 -14.70 -18.96
CA GLU A 238 44.63 -13.76 -17.97
C GLU A 238 43.71 -14.45 -16.95
N ILE A 239 42.87 -15.39 -17.41
CA ILE A 239 42.03 -16.19 -16.51
C ILE A 239 42.92 -17.07 -15.62
N ALA A 240 43.94 -17.72 -16.14
CA ALA A 240 44.84 -18.56 -15.36
C ALA A 240 45.59 -17.77 -14.27
N ASP A 241 46.06 -16.56 -14.59
CA ASP A 241 46.73 -15.67 -13.64
C ASP A 241 45.76 -15.13 -12.56
N SER A 242 44.47 -15.01 -12.87
CA SER A 242 43.44 -14.57 -11.91
C SER A 242 43.02 -15.62 -10.86
N VAL A 243 43.43 -16.87 -11.04
CA VAL A 243 43.05 -18.02 -10.19
C VAL A 243 44.15 -18.39 -9.17
N HIS A 244 45.29 -17.68 -9.16
CA HIS A 244 46.36 -17.79 -8.17
C HIS A 244 46.42 -16.60 -7.21
#